data_AF-A0ABD7F9P2-F1
#
_entry.id   AF-A0ABD7F9P2-F1
#
_cell.length_a   1.000
_cell.length_b   1.000
_cell.length_c   1.000
_cell.angle_alpha   90.00
_cell.angle_beta   90.00
_cell.angle_gamma   90.00
#
_symmetry.space_group_name_H-M   'P 1'
#
loop_
_entity.id
_entity.type
_entity.pdbx_description
1 polymer ?
#
loop_
_entity_poly.entity_id
_entity_poly.type
_entity_poly.pdbx_seq_one_letter_code
_entity_poly.pdbx_strand_id
1 'polypeptide(L)'
;MFNLLPHELIVDNFAGGGGTSTGLERAFGRPIDIAINHDPKALAMHRVNHPLTKHYCESVWDVDPVEITGNQPVGLVWLSPDCKHHSKAKGGKPLNKNIRGLAWIALRWAAKVRPRVIMLENVTEFAEWGDLDKDGRPCPKRKGRTFNCFVNALKYQGYSVEYKELKACDFGSPTIRNRFFLIARRDGLPIVWPKETHGNPNTSLVKKGRLLPWRTAAECVDLSFDCPSIFKRKKALAPATLERIVRGILKYIVHNPEPYIVDAAAPILTECANGSSRRSMPIDEPLRTITAETKGGTHSLYVCHLSKMKNGCTGQELNEPMHTLTTVNQFAEVRALLTRFTEGLNFKNELFEKFGIIEINGERYCIEDIGFRMLQPFELYKAQGFPHDYIFSYGHDENNQQLKLTKQDQYRMVGNSVPPDLSYALVLANFTHEQEYSLAS
;
A
#
# COMPACT_ATOMS: atom_id res chain seq x y z
N MET A 1 22.77 -11.51 12.70
CA MET A 1 21.81 -10.78 13.56
C MET A 1 22.42 -9.42 13.82
N PHE A 2 21.71 -8.30 13.65
CA PHE A 2 22.29 -6.98 13.87
C PHE A 2 22.26 -6.70 15.36
N ASN A 3 23.43 -6.67 15.99
CA ASN A 3 23.51 -6.16 17.35
C ASN A 3 23.79 -4.66 17.23
N LEU A 4 22.74 -3.86 17.40
CA LEU A 4 22.86 -2.56 18.05
C LEU A 4 23.86 -2.71 19.20
N LEU A 5 24.62 -1.65 19.53
CA LEU A 5 25.31 -1.61 20.83
C LEU A 5 24.29 -2.15 21.87
N PRO A 6 24.56 -3.26 22.61
CA PRO A 6 23.53 -4.14 23.19
C PRO A 6 22.48 -3.52 24.12
N HIS A 7 22.61 -2.23 24.38
CA HIS A 7 21.86 -1.38 25.31
C HIS A 7 21.13 -0.21 24.62
N GLU A 8 21.17 -0.12 23.28
CA GLU A 8 20.49 0.93 22.54
C GLU A 8 19.03 0.57 22.21
N LEU A 9 18.13 1.51 22.47
CA LEU A 9 16.71 1.37 22.21
C LEU A 9 16.32 1.69 20.76
N ILE A 10 15.29 0.99 20.27
CA ILE A 10 14.59 1.27 19.02
C ILE A 10 13.20 1.84 19.37
N VAL A 11 12.94 3.07 18.92
CA VAL A 11 11.69 3.78 19.21
C VAL A 11 10.93 4.11 17.92
N ASP A 12 9.68 3.64 17.82
CA ASP A 12 8.75 4.03 16.75
C ASP A 12 7.73 5.07 17.24
N ASN A 13 7.91 6.32 16.81
CA ASN A 13 6.94 7.38 17.02
C ASN A 13 5.92 7.37 15.88
N PHE A 14 4.64 7.52 16.25
CA PHE A 14 3.51 7.44 15.33
C PHE A 14 3.33 6.04 14.71
N ALA A 15 3.60 4.99 15.49
CA ALA A 15 3.71 3.61 15.02
C ALA A 15 2.50 3.08 14.21
N GLY A 16 1.30 3.65 14.46
CA GLY A 16 0.10 3.36 13.70
C GLY A 16 -0.24 1.88 13.74
N GLY A 17 -0.57 1.32 12.58
CA GLY A 17 -0.87 -0.11 12.45
C GLY A 17 0.37 -1.01 12.38
N GLY A 18 1.60 -0.53 12.67
CA GLY A 18 2.80 -1.37 12.83
C GLY A 18 3.63 -1.66 11.57
N GLY A 19 3.40 -0.95 10.45
CA GLY A 19 4.15 -1.19 9.21
C GLY A 19 5.65 -0.89 9.34
N THR A 20 6.00 0.23 9.98
CA THR A 20 7.39 0.57 10.30
C THR A 20 7.98 -0.48 11.24
N SER A 21 7.38 -0.72 12.40
CA SER A 21 7.80 -1.71 13.39
C SER A 21 8.10 -3.07 12.78
N THR A 22 7.21 -3.57 11.91
CA THR A 22 7.42 -4.84 11.18
C THR A 22 8.72 -4.84 10.36
N GLY A 23 9.00 -3.74 9.65
CA GLY A 23 10.26 -3.58 8.90
C GLY A 23 11.48 -3.47 9.81
N LEU A 24 11.37 -2.75 10.93
CA LEU A 24 12.43 -2.58 11.92
C LEU A 24 12.79 -3.92 12.58
N GLU A 25 11.80 -4.67 13.08
CA GLU A 25 12.03 -5.96 13.74
C GLU A 25 12.63 -6.99 12.79
N ARG A 26 12.16 -7.02 11.53
CA ARG A 26 12.77 -7.84 10.48
C ARG A 26 14.21 -7.45 10.21
N ALA A 27 14.52 -6.15 10.23
CA ALA A 27 15.88 -5.66 9.99
C ALA A 27 16.78 -6.03 11.15
N PHE A 28 16.45 -5.64 12.39
CA PHE A 28 17.29 -5.88 13.56
C PHE A 28 17.30 -7.35 14.01
N GLY A 29 16.26 -8.13 13.69
CA GLY A 29 16.10 -9.50 14.17
C GLY A 29 15.71 -9.59 15.65
N ARG A 30 15.16 -8.51 16.21
CA ARG A 30 14.65 -8.40 17.58
C ARG A 30 13.44 -7.44 17.62
N PRO A 31 12.59 -7.53 18.67
CA PRO A 31 11.49 -6.60 18.85
C PRO A 31 11.94 -5.14 18.94
N ILE A 32 11.08 -4.21 18.54
CA ILE A 32 11.28 -2.79 18.89
C ILE A 32 10.94 -2.58 20.37
N ASP A 33 11.61 -1.61 21.00
CA ASP A 33 11.51 -1.42 22.45
C ASP A 33 10.29 -0.56 22.84
N ILE A 34 10.05 0.53 22.10
CA ILE A 34 9.02 1.50 22.42
C ILE A 34 8.21 1.88 21.18
N ALA A 35 6.89 1.88 21.28
CA ALA A 35 5.98 2.40 20.27
C ALA A 35 5.01 3.43 20.86
N ILE A 36 4.89 4.59 20.21
CA ILE A 36 4.04 5.69 20.68
C ILE A 36 2.95 5.99 19.64
N ASN A 37 1.69 6.00 20.08
CA ASN A 37 0.57 6.45 19.26
C ASN A 37 -0.59 6.97 20.09
N HIS A 38 -1.37 7.89 19.55
CA HIS A 38 -2.54 8.45 20.24
C HIS A 38 -3.83 7.67 19.96
N ASP A 39 -3.83 6.72 19.02
CA ASP A 39 -5.02 5.94 18.64
C ASP A 39 -5.02 4.58 19.37
N PRO A 40 -5.91 4.37 20.36
CA PRO A 40 -6.02 3.12 21.09
C PRO A 40 -6.23 1.90 20.19
N LYS A 41 -6.97 2.04 19.08
CA LYS A 41 -7.22 0.93 18.15
C LYS A 41 -5.98 0.55 17.36
N ALA A 42 -5.17 1.55 17.02
CA ALA A 42 -3.91 1.33 16.31
C ALA A 42 -2.93 0.58 17.22
N LEU A 43 -2.79 1.03 18.47
CA LEU A 43 -1.98 0.32 19.45
C LEU A 43 -2.53 -1.05 19.80
N ALA A 44 -3.85 -1.23 19.80
CA ALA A 44 -4.42 -2.54 20.02
C ALA A 44 -3.99 -3.54 18.95
N MET A 45 -4.06 -3.15 17.67
CA MET A 45 -3.54 -3.95 16.55
C MET A 45 -2.02 -4.17 16.69
N HIS A 46 -1.29 -3.10 16.99
CA HIS A 46 0.17 -3.12 17.10
C HIS A 46 0.63 -4.06 18.23
N ARG A 47 -0.07 -4.10 19.37
CA ARG A 47 0.29 -4.94 20.52
C ARG A 47 0.22 -6.44 20.21
N VAL A 48 -0.74 -6.85 19.38
CA VAL A 48 -0.88 -8.26 19.00
C VAL A 48 0.26 -8.71 18.08
N ASN A 49 0.75 -7.82 17.22
CA ASN A 49 1.85 -8.13 16.29
C ASN A 49 3.24 -7.89 16.91
N HIS A 50 3.34 -6.99 17.89
CA HIS A 50 4.57 -6.62 18.57
C HIS A 50 4.39 -6.71 20.10
N PRO A 51 4.21 -7.92 20.66
CA PRO A 51 3.81 -8.12 22.06
C PRO A 51 4.91 -7.78 23.07
N LEU A 52 6.18 -7.75 22.64
CA LEU A 52 7.33 -7.44 23.49
C LEU A 52 7.65 -5.95 23.53
N THR A 53 6.99 -5.13 22.71
CA THR A 53 7.15 -3.69 22.67
C THR A 53 6.38 -3.01 23.79
N LYS A 54 6.96 -1.97 24.39
CA LYS A 54 6.24 -1.10 25.33
C LYS A 54 5.43 -0.05 24.57
N HIS A 55 4.10 -0.10 24.68
CA HIS A 55 3.19 0.83 24.01
C HIS A 55 2.79 1.99 24.92
N TYR A 56 2.86 3.21 24.40
CA TYR A 56 2.37 4.42 25.06
C TYR A 56 1.21 5.01 24.25
N CYS A 57 0.00 4.94 24.82
CA CYS A 57 -1.23 5.46 24.22
C CYS A 57 -1.42 6.95 24.49
N GLU A 58 -0.47 7.76 24.07
CA GLU A 58 -0.41 9.18 24.41
C GLU A 58 -0.23 10.05 23.17
N SER A 59 -0.56 11.33 23.33
CA SER A 59 -0.07 12.33 22.41
C SER A 59 1.46 12.37 22.54
N VAL A 60 2.14 12.25 21.41
CA VAL A 60 3.59 12.43 21.27
C VAL A 60 4.12 13.76 21.84
N TRP A 61 3.26 14.76 22.07
CA TRP A 61 3.62 16.01 22.73
C TRP A 61 3.74 15.88 24.25
N ASP A 62 3.06 14.91 24.84
CA ASP A 62 2.97 14.76 26.29
C ASP A 62 4.06 13.81 26.82
N VAL A 63 4.54 12.91 25.95
CA VAL A 63 5.64 11.98 26.25
C VAL A 63 6.97 12.70 26.47
N ASP A 64 7.65 12.46 27.60
CA ASP A 64 9.05 12.85 27.80
C ASP A 64 10.01 11.74 27.33
N PRO A 65 10.82 11.98 26.27
CA PRO A 65 11.80 11.01 25.79
C PRO A 65 12.75 10.45 26.87
N VAL A 66 13.13 11.25 27.86
CA VAL A 66 14.07 10.80 28.91
C VAL A 66 13.40 9.79 29.83
N GLU A 67 12.14 10.04 30.20
CA GLU A 67 11.38 9.18 31.11
C GLU A 67 11.07 7.83 30.45
N ILE A 68 10.54 7.83 29.22
CA ILE A 68 10.12 6.59 28.56
C ILE A 68 11.29 5.68 28.18
N THR A 69 12.46 6.26 27.93
CA THR A 69 13.69 5.52 27.65
C THR A 69 14.41 5.10 28.92
N GLY A 70 13.99 5.57 30.10
CA GLY A 70 14.77 5.41 31.34
C GLY A 70 16.18 6.00 31.22
N ASN A 71 16.34 7.04 30.40
CA ASN A 71 17.62 7.64 30.03
C ASN A 71 18.64 6.65 29.42
N GLN A 72 18.17 5.52 28.86
CA GLN A 72 19.02 4.59 28.12
C GLN A 72 19.40 5.15 26.75
N PRO A 73 20.58 4.81 26.22
CA PRO A 73 20.97 5.19 24.87
C PRO A 73 19.94 4.76 23.82
N VAL A 74 19.72 5.59 22.80
CA VAL A 74 18.76 5.31 21.73
C VAL A 74 19.49 5.20 20.41
N GLY A 75 19.45 4.02 19.80
CA GLY A 75 20.11 3.76 18.52
C GLY A 75 19.30 4.30 17.35
N LEU A 76 17.99 4.11 17.38
CA LEU A 76 17.08 4.57 16.34
C LEU A 76 15.82 5.19 16.92
N VAL A 77 15.50 6.40 16.45
CA VAL A 77 14.15 6.96 16.52
C VAL A 77 13.58 7.02 15.12
N TRP A 78 12.47 6.34 14.90
CA TRP A 78 11.66 6.49 13.69
C TRP A 78 10.48 7.42 13.97
N LEU A 79 10.15 8.31 13.02
CA LEU A 79 8.97 9.17 13.10
C LEU A 79 8.16 9.12 11.80
N SER A 80 6.86 8.84 11.91
CA SER A 80 5.91 8.90 10.79
C SER A 80 4.74 9.86 11.08
N PRO A 81 5.00 11.18 11.28
CA PRO A 81 3.97 12.13 11.73
C PRO A 81 2.84 12.32 10.70
N ASP A 82 1.65 12.68 11.18
CA ASP A 82 0.44 12.79 10.35
C ASP A 82 0.66 13.73 9.14
N CYS A 83 0.52 13.15 7.94
CA CYS A 83 0.76 13.82 6.66
C CYS A 83 -0.48 14.55 6.10
N LYS A 84 -1.66 14.46 6.73
CA LYS A 84 -2.93 15.01 6.22
C LYS A 84 -2.83 16.48 5.82
N HIS A 85 -1.99 17.24 6.51
CA HIS A 85 -1.85 18.67 6.29
C HIS A 85 -0.67 19.06 5.39
N HIS A 86 0.03 18.08 4.84
CA HIS A 86 1.02 18.25 3.78
C HIS A 86 0.55 17.62 2.46
N SER A 87 -0.36 16.63 2.51
CA SER A 87 -0.86 15.94 1.32
C SER A 87 -1.81 16.76 0.44
N LYS A 88 -1.60 16.71 -0.88
CA LYS A 88 -2.55 17.21 -1.90
C LYS A 88 -3.91 16.50 -1.87
N ALA A 89 -3.99 15.32 -1.26
CA ALA A 89 -5.19 14.49 -1.25
C ALA A 89 -6.36 15.07 -0.42
N LYS A 90 -6.10 16.05 0.45
CA LYS A 90 -7.10 16.62 1.36
C LYS A 90 -8.10 17.57 0.68
N GLY A 91 -7.87 17.96 -0.58
CA GLY A 91 -8.70 18.97 -1.25
C GLY A 91 -8.61 20.34 -0.56
N GLY A 92 -9.53 21.26 -0.87
CA GLY A 92 -9.44 22.68 -0.50
C GLY A 92 -9.72 23.07 0.96
N LYS A 93 -9.71 22.13 1.92
CA LYS A 93 -9.97 22.44 3.34
C LYS A 93 -8.74 23.11 4.01
N PRO A 94 -8.93 24.12 4.89
CA PRO A 94 -7.83 24.81 5.57
C PRO A 94 -6.88 23.86 6.34
N LEU A 95 -5.62 24.28 6.43
CA LEU A 95 -4.57 23.51 7.10
C LEU A 95 -4.44 23.90 8.59
N ASN A 96 -4.25 22.91 9.47
CA ASN A 96 -4.06 23.08 10.91
C ASN A 96 -2.55 23.12 11.20
N LYS A 97 -2.08 24.18 11.86
CA LYS A 97 -0.67 24.40 12.16
C LYS A 97 -0.09 23.37 13.14
N ASN A 98 -0.86 22.94 14.14
CA ASN A 98 -0.38 22.03 15.19
C ASN A 98 -0.07 20.64 14.63
N ILE A 99 -0.93 20.13 13.73
CA ILE A 99 -0.70 18.82 13.09
C ILE A 99 0.48 18.89 12.12
N ARG A 100 0.66 20.00 11.38
CA ARG A 100 1.86 20.19 10.53
C ARG A 100 3.16 20.26 11.32
N GLY A 101 3.09 20.71 12.58
CA GLY A 101 4.22 20.83 13.48
C GLY A 101 4.67 19.52 14.12
N LEU A 102 3.98 18.39 13.91
CA LEU A 102 4.35 17.11 14.53
C LEU A 102 5.77 16.66 14.18
N ALA A 103 6.32 17.06 13.02
CA ALA A 103 7.70 16.77 12.67
C ALA A 103 8.71 17.39 13.65
N TRP A 104 8.37 18.48 14.35
CA TRP A 104 9.25 19.11 15.36
C TRP A 104 9.54 18.19 16.55
N ILE A 105 8.75 17.13 16.75
CA ILE A 105 9.05 16.11 17.77
C ILE A 105 10.41 15.45 17.53
N ALA A 106 10.86 15.33 16.27
CA ALA A 106 12.21 14.85 15.97
C ALA A 106 13.29 15.71 16.64
N LEU A 107 13.10 17.04 16.72
CA LEU A 107 14.03 17.93 17.42
C LEU A 107 14.00 17.74 18.93
N ARG A 108 12.83 17.41 19.50
CA ARG A 108 12.71 17.12 20.93
C ARG A 108 13.50 15.86 21.29
N TRP A 109 13.35 14.80 20.50
CA TRP A 109 14.14 13.58 20.64
C TRP A 109 15.64 13.85 20.50
N ALA A 110 16.02 14.56 19.43
CA ALA A 110 17.40 14.98 19.19
C ALA A 110 17.99 15.78 20.36
N ALA A 111 17.21 16.65 21.01
CA ALA A 111 17.70 17.50 22.09
C ALA A 111 17.79 16.77 23.44
N LYS A 112 16.85 15.84 23.71
CA LYS A 112 16.67 15.21 25.02
C LYS A 112 17.53 13.95 25.22
N VAL A 113 17.49 13.04 24.25
CA VAL A 113 18.17 11.73 24.35
C VAL A 113 19.20 11.52 23.25
N ARG A 114 19.30 12.47 22.31
CA ARG A 114 20.29 12.52 21.22
C ARG A 114 20.48 11.17 20.50
N PRO A 115 19.42 10.58 19.91
CA PRO A 115 19.51 9.27 19.24
C PRO A 115 20.64 9.21 18.23
N ARG A 116 21.26 8.04 18.06
CA ARG A 116 22.33 7.86 17.08
C ARG A 116 21.86 8.12 15.65
N VAL A 117 20.68 7.57 15.31
CA VAL A 117 20.00 7.77 14.03
C VAL A 117 18.56 8.21 14.27
N ILE A 118 18.12 9.20 13.50
CA ILE A 118 16.71 9.60 13.39
C ILE A 118 16.29 9.37 11.94
N MET A 119 15.22 8.61 11.75
CA MET A 119 14.59 8.42 10.45
C MET A 119 13.17 8.99 10.46
N LEU A 120 12.81 9.71 9.41
CA LEU A 120 11.49 10.33 9.28
C LEU A 120 10.86 9.97 7.94
N GLU A 121 9.63 9.46 7.98
CA GLU A 121 8.79 9.22 6.80
C GLU A 121 7.72 10.30 6.66
N ASN A 122 7.45 10.70 5.42
CA ASN A 122 6.27 11.51 5.10
C ASN A 122 5.86 11.44 3.62
N VAL A 123 4.82 12.19 3.25
CA VAL A 123 4.48 12.44 1.85
C VAL A 123 5.53 13.31 1.17
N THR A 124 5.65 13.22 -0.16
CA THR A 124 6.65 13.95 -0.95
C THR A 124 6.54 15.47 -0.79
N GLU A 125 5.32 15.97 -0.60
CA GLU A 125 5.07 17.40 -0.35
C GLU A 125 5.62 17.90 1.00
N PHE A 126 6.13 17.04 1.87
CA PHE A 126 6.74 17.46 3.13
C PHE A 126 7.98 18.35 2.92
N ALA A 127 8.75 18.12 1.85
CA ALA A 127 9.85 19.00 1.46
C ALA A 127 9.39 20.42 1.09
N GLU A 128 8.10 20.57 0.78
CA GLU A 128 7.46 21.86 0.46
C GLU A 128 6.94 22.58 1.71
N TRP A 129 7.13 22.01 2.91
CA TRP A 129 6.60 22.54 4.17
C TRP A 129 7.08 23.98 4.40
N GLY A 130 6.10 24.89 4.35
CA GLY A 130 6.28 26.32 4.51
C GLY A 130 5.06 26.98 5.15
N ASP A 131 5.15 28.29 5.26
CA ASP A 131 4.15 29.14 5.89
C ASP A 131 2.79 29.07 5.19
N LEU A 132 1.73 29.32 5.96
CA LEU A 132 0.39 29.49 5.43
C LEU A 132 0.13 30.97 5.08
N ASP A 133 -0.69 31.20 4.06
CA ASP A 133 -1.27 32.52 3.77
C ASP A 133 -2.44 32.84 4.71
N LYS A 134 -3.05 34.01 4.50
CA LYS A 134 -4.19 34.51 5.28
C LYS A 134 -5.43 33.60 5.21
N ASP A 135 -5.55 32.79 4.16
CA ASP A 135 -6.66 31.87 3.92
C ASP A 135 -6.35 30.45 4.43
N GLY A 136 -5.21 30.26 5.10
CA GLY A 136 -4.79 28.97 5.64
C GLY A 136 -4.28 27.98 4.59
N ARG A 137 -3.88 28.47 3.40
CA ARG A 137 -3.32 27.67 2.30
C ARG A 137 -1.80 27.81 2.23
N PRO A 138 -1.07 26.84 1.65
CA PRO A 138 0.39 26.94 1.50
C PRO A 138 0.77 28.18 0.69
N CYS A 139 1.62 29.04 1.27
CA CYS A 139 2.10 30.25 0.62
C CYS A 139 3.16 29.91 -0.45
N PRO A 140 2.92 30.13 -1.75
CA PRO A 140 3.87 29.72 -2.80
C PRO A 140 5.24 30.41 -2.68
N LYS A 141 5.25 31.67 -2.21
CA LYS A 141 6.49 32.47 -2.04
C LYS A 141 7.41 31.95 -0.93
N ARG A 142 6.89 31.19 0.04
CA ARG A 142 7.63 30.70 1.22
C ARG A 142 7.63 29.16 1.30
N LYS A 143 7.48 28.52 0.15
CA LYS A 143 7.49 27.07 -0.01
C LYS A 143 8.82 26.48 0.48
N GLY A 144 8.77 25.42 1.29
CA GLY A 144 9.95 24.75 1.84
C GLY A 144 10.72 25.52 2.93
N ARG A 145 10.32 26.76 3.28
CA ARG A 145 11.03 27.55 4.29
C ARG A 145 11.07 26.85 5.65
N THR A 146 9.94 26.32 6.11
CA THR A 146 9.85 25.62 7.40
C THR A 146 10.61 24.30 7.38
N PHE A 147 10.55 23.57 6.26
CA PHE A 147 11.36 22.37 6.04
C PHE A 147 12.87 22.66 6.15
N ASN A 148 13.35 23.73 5.51
CA ASN A 148 14.76 24.13 5.59
C ASN A 148 15.16 24.51 7.03
N CYS A 149 14.30 25.22 7.76
CA CYS A 149 14.52 25.49 9.19
C CYS A 149 14.61 24.20 10.02
N PHE A 150 13.74 23.22 9.73
CA PHE A 150 13.74 21.92 10.39
C PHE A 150 15.04 21.15 10.15
N VAL A 151 15.50 21.06 8.89
CA VAL A 151 16.77 20.42 8.53
C VAL A 151 17.96 21.13 9.20
N ASN A 152 17.98 22.47 9.17
CA ASN A 152 19.06 23.25 9.80
C ASN A 152 19.09 23.08 11.32
N ALA A 153 17.93 22.95 11.97
CA ALA A 153 17.87 22.71 13.40
C ALA A 153 18.42 21.33 13.79
N LEU A 154 18.18 20.28 12.99
CA LEU A 154 18.82 18.97 13.18
C LEU A 154 20.34 19.07 13.00
N LYS A 155 20.80 19.77 11.96
CA LYS A 155 22.23 20.00 11.71
C LYS A 155 22.90 20.74 12.86
N TYR A 156 22.25 21.77 13.40
CA TYR A 156 22.74 22.52 14.56
C TYR A 156 22.89 21.65 15.82
N GLN A 157 22.07 20.60 15.97
CA GLN A 157 22.20 19.63 17.05
C GLN A 157 23.28 18.55 16.82
N GLY A 158 24.05 18.67 15.73
CA GLY A 158 25.18 17.80 15.42
C GLY A 158 24.87 16.60 14.54
N TYR A 159 23.75 16.62 13.81
CA TYR A 159 23.40 15.57 12.85
C TYR A 159 23.85 15.91 11.43
N SER A 160 24.41 14.94 10.72
CA SER A 160 24.40 14.92 9.25
C SER A 160 22.98 14.59 8.79
N VAL A 161 22.46 15.31 7.81
CA VAL A 161 21.05 15.16 7.37
C VAL A 161 20.97 15.06 5.86
N GLU A 162 20.36 13.99 5.39
CA GLU A 162 20.01 13.78 3.98
C GLU A 162 18.54 13.36 3.86
N TYR A 163 17.97 13.56 2.68
CA TYR A 163 16.61 13.13 2.40
C TYR A 163 16.44 12.74 0.94
N LYS A 164 15.54 11.77 0.68
CA LYS A 164 15.28 11.22 -0.65
C LYS A 164 13.83 10.73 -0.75
N GLU A 165 13.30 10.72 -1.96
CA GLU A 165 12.05 10.03 -2.27
C GLU A 165 12.33 8.57 -2.66
N LEU A 166 11.57 7.65 -2.08
CA LEU A 166 11.65 6.22 -2.37
C LEU A 166 10.27 5.66 -2.71
N LYS A 167 10.21 4.78 -3.70
CA LYS A 167 8.99 4.04 -4.07
C LYS A 167 9.04 2.63 -3.53
N ALA A 168 7.97 2.19 -2.88
CA ALA A 168 7.93 0.88 -2.26
C ALA A 168 8.10 -0.29 -3.26
N CYS A 169 7.63 -0.11 -4.50
CA CYS A 169 7.78 -1.10 -5.57
C CYS A 169 9.24 -1.41 -5.91
N ASP A 170 10.16 -0.45 -5.73
CA ASP A 170 11.58 -0.64 -6.01
C ASP A 170 12.27 -1.50 -4.93
N PHE A 171 11.59 -1.77 -3.82
CA PHE A 171 12.08 -2.58 -2.68
C PHE A 171 11.26 -3.85 -2.42
N GLY A 172 10.33 -4.20 -3.31
CA GLY A 172 9.59 -5.47 -3.25
C GLY A 172 8.18 -5.41 -2.67
N SER A 173 7.67 -4.22 -2.32
CA SER A 173 6.26 -4.09 -1.97
C SER A 173 5.41 -3.98 -3.26
N PRO A 174 4.26 -4.66 -3.40
CA PRO A 174 3.40 -4.60 -4.60
C PRO A 174 2.64 -3.27 -4.75
N THR A 175 3.25 -2.14 -4.39
CA THR A 175 2.65 -0.81 -4.49
C THR A 175 3.66 0.26 -4.94
N ILE A 176 3.26 1.13 -5.86
CA ILE A 176 4.05 2.31 -6.32
C ILE A 176 4.09 3.45 -5.29
N ARG A 177 3.68 3.19 -4.03
CA ARG A 177 3.66 4.18 -2.95
C ARG A 177 5.01 4.90 -2.86
N ASN A 178 5.02 6.17 -3.29
CA ASN A 178 6.17 7.07 -3.24
C ASN A 178 6.11 7.90 -1.95
N ARG A 179 7.22 7.95 -1.21
CA ARG A 179 7.32 8.64 0.08
C ARG A 179 8.65 9.37 0.22
N PHE A 180 8.59 10.47 0.95
CA PHE A 180 9.74 11.22 1.40
C PHE A 180 10.34 10.53 2.63
N PHE A 181 11.65 10.36 2.63
CA PHE A 181 12.42 9.88 3.77
C PHE A 181 13.53 10.86 4.09
N LEU A 182 13.74 11.11 5.38
CA LEU A 182 14.89 11.86 5.89
C LEU A 182 15.65 10.98 6.87
N ILE A 183 16.97 10.96 6.73
CA ILE A 183 17.88 10.31 7.66
C ILE A 183 18.75 11.42 8.27
N ALA A 184 18.74 11.49 9.60
CA ALA A 184 19.63 12.34 10.37
C ALA A 184 20.52 11.45 11.25
N ARG A 185 21.84 11.58 11.14
CA ARG A 185 22.81 10.68 11.80
C ARG A 185 23.94 11.43 12.49
N ARG A 186 24.38 10.98 13.68
CA ARG A 186 25.35 11.72 14.52
C ARG A 186 26.56 10.94 15.05
N ASP A 187 26.73 9.67 14.65
CA ASP A 187 27.87 8.82 15.06
C ASP A 187 29.12 8.95 14.17
N GLY A 188 29.09 9.80 13.14
CA GLY A 188 30.24 10.08 12.28
C GLY A 188 30.42 9.21 11.04
N LEU A 189 29.68 8.10 10.88
CA LEU A 189 29.72 7.33 9.61
C LEU A 189 28.98 8.09 8.45
N PRO A 190 28.90 7.56 7.21
CA PRO A 190 28.07 8.17 6.18
C PRO A 190 26.59 7.75 6.28
N ILE A 191 25.68 8.56 5.73
CA ILE A 191 24.30 8.12 5.46
C ILE A 191 24.32 7.28 4.18
N VAL A 192 23.66 6.12 4.21
CA VAL A 192 23.61 5.20 3.06
C VAL A 192 22.16 4.99 2.64
N TRP A 193 21.86 5.29 1.38
CA TRP A 193 20.56 5.00 0.79
C TRP A 193 20.52 3.57 0.26
N PRO A 194 19.43 2.82 0.50
CA PRO A 194 19.33 1.44 0.04
C PRO A 194 19.33 1.38 -1.49
N LYS A 195 19.95 0.32 -2.02
CA LYS A 195 19.90 0.01 -3.45
C LYS A 195 18.55 -0.65 -3.76
N GLU A 196 17.99 -0.28 -4.90
CA GLU A 196 16.77 -0.87 -5.43
C GLU A 196 16.97 -2.37 -5.64
N THR A 197 15.99 -3.18 -5.24
CA THR A 197 16.01 -4.65 -5.42
C THR A 197 15.11 -5.08 -6.58
N HIS A 198 14.10 -4.25 -6.89
CA HIS A 198 13.14 -4.48 -7.95
C HIS A 198 13.10 -3.30 -8.92
N GLY A 199 12.67 -3.54 -10.16
CA GLY A 199 12.56 -2.51 -11.19
C GLY A 199 11.44 -2.80 -12.20
N ASN A 200 11.17 -1.83 -13.06
CA ASN A 200 10.18 -2.02 -14.12
C ASN A 200 10.61 -3.19 -15.05
N PRO A 201 9.73 -4.18 -15.31
CA PRO A 201 10.03 -5.33 -16.17
C PRO A 201 10.60 -4.97 -17.55
N ASN A 202 10.23 -3.81 -18.08
CA ASN A 202 10.66 -3.34 -19.40
C ASN A 202 12.08 -2.74 -19.41
N THR A 203 12.67 -2.47 -18.25
CA THR A 203 14.00 -1.87 -18.15
C THR A 203 15.12 -2.87 -18.46
N SER A 204 16.24 -2.36 -18.98
CA SER A 204 17.41 -3.18 -19.30
C SER A 204 18.03 -3.85 -18.06
N LEU A 205 17.89 -3.27 -16.87
CA LEU A 205 18.39 -3.83 -15.62
C LEU A 205 17.65 -5.12 -15.24
N VAL A 206 16.32 -5.14 -15.37
CA VAL A 206 15.52 -6.34 -15.10
C VAL A 206 15.72 -7.39 -16.19
N LYS A 207 15.74 -6.98 -17.47
CA LYS A 207 16.00 -7.90 -18.59
C LYS A 207 17.38 -8.58 -18.51
N LYS A 208 18.36 -7.95 -17.86
CA LYS A 208 19.70 -8.49 -17.60
C LYS A 208 19.81 -9.26 -16.27
N GLY A 209 18.70 -9.44 -15.54
CA GLY A 209 18.67 -10.15 -14.26
C GLY A 209 19.38 -9.44 -13.10
N ARG A 210 19.65 -8.12 -13.22
CA ARG A 210 20.31 -7.34 -12.15
C ARG A 210 19.34 -6.84 -11.08
N LEU A 211 18.08 -6.68 -11.45
CA LEU A 211 16.96 -6.34 -10.57
C LEU A 211 15.84 -7.37 -10.79
N LEU A 212 15.08 -7.65 -9.75
CA LEU A 212 13.86 -8.44 -9.87
C LEU A 212 12.77 -7.60 -10.57
N PRO A 213 11.85 -8.20 -11.33
CA PRO A 213 10.70 -7.46 -11.86
C PRO A 213 9.81 -6.98 -10.71
N TRP A 214 9.21 -5.79 -10.84
CA TRP A 214 8.25 -5.30 -9.86
C TRP A 214 7.13 -6.32 -9.59
N ARG A 215 6.78 -6.44 -8.31
CA ARG A 215 5.62 -7.23 -7.86
C ARG A 215 4.33 -6.52 -8.20
N THR A 216 3.32 -7.29 -8.58
CA THR A 216 2.13 -6.79 -9.28
C THR A 216 0.88 -6.86 -8.40
N ALA A 217 -0.15 -6.09 -8.76
CA ALA A 217 -1.43 -6.15 -8.08
C ALA A 217 -2.12 -7.51 -8.25
N ALA A 218 -1.85 -8.24 -9.34
CA ALA A 218 -2.34 -9.60 -9.57
C ALA A 218 -1.99 -10.57 -8.44
N GLU A 219 -0.80 -10.43 -7.86
CA GLU A 219 -0.39 -11.25 -6.72
C GLU A 219 -1.21 -10.94 -5.46
N CYS A 220 -1.80 -9.74 -5.37
CA CYS A 220 -2.47 -9.26 -4.18
C CYS A 220 -3.98 -9.48 -4.20
N VAL A 221 -4.59 -9.40 -5.39
CA VAL A 221 -6.03 -9.51 -5.58
C VAL A 221 -6.42 -10.98 -5.62
N ASP A 222 -7.32 -11.39 -4.73
CA ASP A 222 -7.86 -12.74 -4.69
C ASP A 222 -9.11 -12.83 -5.56
N LEU A 223 -8.93 -13.37 -6.76
CA LEU A 223 -9.97 -13.48 -7.77
C LEU A 223 -11.00 -14.58 -7.47
N SER A 224 -10.78 -15.42 -6.44
CA SER A 224 -11.76 -16.42 -5.99
C SER A 224 -12.97 -15.78 -5.30
N PHE A 225 -12.85 -14.52 -4.85
CA PHE A 225 -13.97 -13.80 -4.22
C PHE A 225 -15.06 -13.43 -5.23
N ASP A 226 -16.31 -13.52 -4.76
CA ASP A 226 -17.48 -13.12 -5.54
C ASP A 226 -17.42 -11.64 -5.94
N CYS A 227 -17.60 -11.38 -7.23
CA CYS A 227 -17.57 -10.07 -7.85
C CYS A 227 -18.96 -9.80 -8.46
N PRO A 228 -19.95 -9.38 -7.64
CA PRO A 228 -21.34 -9.37 -8.04
C PRO A 228 -21.60 -8.36 -9.17
N SER A 229 -22.47 -8.76 -10.09
CA SER A 229 -22.95 -7.93 -11.21
C SER A 229 -23.39 -6.54 -10.75
N ILE A 230 -22.95 -5.48 -11.44
CA ILE A 230 -23.40 -4.11 -11.19
C ILE A 230 -24.91 -3.94 -11.44
N PHE A 231 -25.50 -4.77 -12.29
CA PHE A 231 -26.91 -4.73 -12.68
C PHE A 231 -27.82 -5.40 -11.65
N LYS A 232 -27.30 -6.36 -10.89
CA LYS A 232 -28.06 -7.13 -9.88
C LYS A 232 -27.98 -6.51 -8.47
N ARG A 233 -27.41 -5.31 -8.33
CA ARG A 233 -27.20 -4.65 -7.03
C ARG A 233 -28.50 -4.07 -6.47
N LYS A 234 -28.75 -4.27 -5.17
CA LYS A 234 -29.85 -3.61 -4.44
C LYS A 234 -29.80 -2.08 -4.52
N LYS A 235 -28.59 -1.51 -4.49
CA LYS A 235 -28.34 -0.08 -4.65
C LYS A 235 -27.40 0.15 -5.82
N ALA A 236 -27.88 0.91 -6.81
CA ALA A 236 -27.13 1.30 -7.98
C ALA A 236 -25.85 2.05 -7.59
N LEU A 237 -24.81 1.91 -8.42
CA LEU A 237 -23.56 2.64 -8.27
C LEU A 237 -23.75 4.12 -8.62
N ALA A 238 -22.94 4.99 -8.03
CA ALA A 238 -22.98 6.42 -8.35
C ALA A 238 -22.61 6.65 -9.83
N PRO A 239 -23.20 7.65 -10.52
CA PRO A 239 -22.92 7.92 -11.93
C PRO A 239 -21.42 8.09 -12.24
N ALA A 240 -20.69 8.82 -11.39
CA ALA A 240 -19.24 9.00 -11.52
C ALA A 240 -18.45 7.69 -11.38
N THR A 241 -18.99 6.70 -10.66
CA THR A 241 -18.38 5.36 -10.57
C THR A 241 -18.61 4.57 -11.84
N LEU A 242 -19.84 4.57 -12.36
CA LEU A 242 -20.17 3.92 -13.63
C LEU A 242 -19.33 4.49 -14.78
N GLU A 243 -19.17 5.81 -14.83
CA GLU A 243 -18.33 6.47 -15.83
C GLU A 243 -16.87 6.01 -15.76
N ARG A 244 -16.32 5.84 -14.54
CA ARG A 244 -14.96 5.29 -14.36
C ARG A 244 -14.86 3.84 -14.81
N ILE A 245 -15.84 3.01 -14.47
CA ILE A 245 -15.92 1.61 -14.91
C ILE A 245 -15.93 1.54 -16.43
N VAL A 246 -16.80 2.32 -17.10
CA VAL A 246 -16.89 2.37 -18.57
C VAL A 246 -15.56 2.81 -19.18
N ARG A 247 -14.95 3.89 -18.67
CA ARG A 247 -13.64 4.35 -19.16
C ARG A 247 -12.54 3.31 -18.95
N GLY A 248 -12.57 2.59 -17.82
CA GLY A 248 -11.65 1.50 -17.52
C GLY A 248 -11.80 0.32 -18.48
N ILE A 249 -13.04 -0.12 -18.74
CA ILE A 249 -13.35 -1.17 -19.72
C ILE A 249 -12.87 -0.77 -21.11
N LEU A 250 -13.20 0.44 -21.56
CA LEU A 250 -12.76 0.91 -22.87
C LEU A 250 -11.24 0.92 -22.98
N LYS A 251 -10.53 1.42 -21.97
CA LYS A 251 -9.07 1.55 -22.00
C LYS A 251 -8.34 0.21 -21.89
N TYR A 252 -8.72 -0.63 -20.92
CA TYR A 252 -7.95 -1.81 -20.53
C TYR A 252 -8.45 -3.12 -21.13
N ILE A 253 -9.65 -3.12 -21.73
CA ILE A 253 -10.27 -4.31 -22.31
C ILE A 253 -10.56 -4.10 -23.81
N VAL A 254 -11.31 -3.06 -24.17
CA VAL A 254 -11.78 -2.88 -25.56
C VAL A 254 -10.68 -2.35 -26.48
N HIS A 255 -9.90 -1.38 -26.03
CA HIS A 255 -8.84 -0.73 -26.81
C HIS A 255 -7.44 -1.24 -26.45
N ASN A 256 -7.35 -2.28 -25.63
CA ASN A 256 -6.09 -2.91 -25.29
C ASN A 256 -5.90 -4.17 -26.17
N PRO A 257 -4.87 -4.23 -27.03
CA PRO A 257 -4.62 -5.41 -27.86
C PRO A 257 -4.21 -6.64 -27.05
N GLU A 258 -3.65 -6.45 -25.85
CA GLU A 258 -3.19 -7.51 -24.94
C GLU A 258 -3.77 -7.29 -23.54
N PRO A 259 -5.09 -7.46 -23.34
CA PRO A 259 -5.71 -7.23 -22.04
C PRO A 259 -5.17 -8.23 -21.00
N TYR A 260 -5.13 -7.81 -19.72
CA TYR A 260 -4.75 -8.71 -18.64
C TYR A 260 -5.81 -9.79 -18.45
N ILE A 261 -5.50 -11.00 -18.92
CA ILE A 261 -6.35 -12.18 -18.84
C ILE A 261 -5.82 -13.08 -17.73
N VAL A 262 -6.73 -13.60 -16.91
CA VAL A 262 -6.39 -14.54 -15.83
C VAL A 262 -6.59 -15.95 -16.37
N ASP A 263 -5.51 -16.75 -16.31
CA ASP A 263 -5.46 -18.16 -16.70
C ASP A 263 -5.93 -18.48 -18.14
N ALA A 264 -5.83 -17.52 -19.08
CA ALA A 264 -6.34 -17.62 -20.46
C ALA A 264 -7.84 -17.98 -20.62
N ALA A 265 -8.51 -18.41 -19.54
CA ALA A 265 -9.91 -18.68 -19.29
C ALA A 265 -10.01 -19.51 -17.97
N ALA A 266 -10.76 -18.98 -16.99
CA ALA A 266 -11.56 -19.67 -15.94
C ALA A 266 -11.07 -19.61 -14.46
N PRO A 267 -11.99 -19.23 -13.56
CA PRO A 267 -12.41 -20.17 -12.52
C PRO A 267 -13.91 -20.47 -12.62
N ILE A 268 -14.20 -21.75 -12.89
CA ILE A 268 -15.52 -22.41 -13.05
C ILE A 268 -16.31 -21.96 -14.29
N LEU A 269 -16.18 -22.72 -15.38
CA LEU A 269 -17.24 -22.85 -16.39
C LEU A 269 -18.52 -23.31 -15.68
N THR A 270 -19.48 -22.40 -15.53
CA THR A 270 -20.83 -22.76 -15.11
C THR A 270 -21.72 -22.71 -16.34
N GLU A 271 -22.20 -23.86 -16.80
CA GLU A 271 -23.34 -23.91 -17.72
C GLU A 271 -24.55 -23.26 -17.05
N CYS A 272 -24.99 -22.12 -17.57
CA CYS A 272 -26.34 -21.62 -17.33
C CYS A 272 -27.29 -22.28 -18.33
N ALA A 273 -27.61 -23.57 -18.10
CA ALA A 273 -28.73 -24.22 -18.76
C ALA A 273 -29.76 -24.66 -17.71
N ASN A 274 -31.02 -24.30 -17.93
CA ASN A 274 -32.12 -24.83 -17.14
C ASN A 274 -32.16 -26.36 -17.33
N GLY A 275 -31.70 -27.09 -16.31
CA GLY A 275 -31.91 -28.52 -16.15
C GLY A 275 -30.91 -29.41 -16.90
N SER A 276 -29.82 -29.80 -16.23
CA SER A 276 -29.33 -31.19 -16.07
C SER A 276 -27.89 -31.21 -15.52
N SER A 277 -27.41 -32.40 -15.14
CA SER A 277 -26.36 -32.67 -14.15
C SER A 277 -24.97 -32.07 -14.41
N ARG A 278 -24.44 -31.39 -13.38
CA ARG A 278 -23.10 -30.80 -13.27
C ARG A 278 -21.98 -31.81 -13.56
N ARG A 279 -21.08 -31.50 -14.51
CA ARG A 279 -19.75 -32.12 -14.63
C ARG A 279 -18.71 -31.06 -14.94
N SER A 280 -17.61 -31.06 -14.18
CA SER A 280 -16.47 -30.14 -14.34
C SER A 280 -15.36 -30.81 -15.14
N MET A 281 -14.58 -30.06 -15.92
CA MET A 281 -13.35 -30.54 -16.59
C MET A 281 -12.11 -29.74 -16.15
N PRO A 282 -10.94 -30.39 -16.02
CA PRO A 282 -9.64 -29.75 -15.82
C PRO A 282 -9.15 -28.90 -17.03
N ILE A 283 -8.23 -27.97 -16.77
CA ILE A 283 -7.65 -27.04 -17.78
C ILE A 283 -6.56 -27.68 -18.66
N ASP A 284 -6.05 -28.85 -18.28
CA ASP A 284 -4.93 -29.54 -18.94
C ASP A 284 -5.38 -30.57 -20.00
N GLU A 285 -6.69 -30.69 -20.29
CA GLU A 285 -7.20 -31.53 -21.38
C GLU A 285 -7.62 -30.70 -22.62
N PRO A 286 -7.35 -31.18 -23.85
CA PRO A 286 -7.81 -30.52 -25.07
C PRO A 286 -9.34 -30.43 -25.15
N LEU A 287 -9.84 -29.29 -25.66
CA LEU A 287 -11.28 -29.04 -25.85
C LEU A 287 -11.95 -30.18 -26.63
N ARG A 288 -13.03 -30.75 -26.08
CA ARG A 288 -13.81 -31.80 -26.74
C ARG A 288 -14.56 -31.25 -27.96
N THR A 289 -14.87 -32.15 -28.89
CA THR A 289 -15.54 -31.86 -30.17
C THR A 289 -16.83 -31.05 -29.98
N ILE A 290 -16.91 -29.92 -30.70
CA ILE A 290 -18.09 -29.05 -30.73
C ILE A 290 -19.19 -29.75 -31.56
N THR A 291 -20.24 -30.25 -30.91
CA THR A 291 -21.44 -30.74 -31.61
C THR A 291 -22.42 -29.58 -31.84
N ALA A 292 -22.95 -29.48 -33.07
CA ALA A 292 -23.84 -28.42 -33.54
C ALA A 292 -25.26 -28.45 -32.94
N GLU A 293 -25.46 -29.06 -31.78
CA GLU A 293 -26.80 -29.28 -31.24
C GLU A 293 -26.86 -29.11 -29.72
N THR A 294 -26.74 -27.86 -29.26
CA THR A 294 -27.45 -27.36 -28.08
C THR A 294 -27.49 -25.83 -28.15
N LYS A 295 -28.70 -25.26 -28.14
CA LYS A 295 -28.93 -23.82 -28.00
C LYS A 295 -28.28 -23.34 -26.70
N GLY A 296 -27.13 -22.65 -26.79
CA GLY A 296 -26.64 -21.76 -25.73
C GLY A 296 -25.39 -22.18 -24.94
N GLY A 297 -24.49 -23.01 -25.48
CA GLY A 297 -23.21 -23.30 -24.82
C GLY A 297 -22.06 -22.39 -25.28
N THR A 298 -21.98 -21.17 -24.75
CA THR A 298 -20.81 -20.30 -24.97
C THR A 298 -19.77 -20.46 -23.86
N HIS A 299 -18.51 -20.58 -24.25
CA HIS A 299 -17.38 -20.47 -23.33
C HIS A 299 -17.27 -19.01 -22.86
N SER A 300 -17.09 -18.81 -21.55
CA SER A 300 -17.01 -17.49 -20.95
C SER A 300 -15.60 -17.23 -20.40
N LEU A 301 -15.05 -16.05 -20.73
CA LEU A 301 -13.73 -15.56 -20.37
C LEU A 301 -13.88 -14.38 -19.40
N TYR A 302 -13.04 -14.27 -18.37
CA TYR A 302 -13.07 -13.12 -17.47
C TYR A 302 -11.86 -12.20 -17.71
N VAL A 303 -12.12 -10.90 -17.85
CA VAL A 303 -11.07 -9.87 -17.92
C VAL A 303 -11.22 -8.90 -16.76
N CYS A 304 -10.12 -8.60 -16.06
CA CYS A 304 -10.15 -7.81 -14.83
C CYS A 304 -9.31 -6.53 -14.94
N HIS A 305 -9.79 -5.45 -14.34
CA HIS A 305 -8.98 -4.27 -14.05
C HIS A 305 -9.32 -3.70 -12.66
N LEU A 306 -8.43 -2.87 -12.10
CA LEU A 306 -8.71 -2.17 -10.84
C LEU A 306 -9.25 -0.77 -11.12
N SER A 307 -10.46 -0.48 -10.64
CA SER A 307 -11.06 0.86 -10.67
C SER A 307 -10.70 1.66 -9.42
N LYS A 308 -10.44 2.95 -9.59
CA LYS A 308 -10.04 3.89 -8.52
C LYS A 308 -11.11 4.96 -8.32
N MET A 309 -11.58 5.15 -7.09
CA MET A 309 -12.76 5.99 -6.82
C MET A 309 -12.49 7.49 -6.61
N LYS A 310 -11.29 7.99 -6.92
CA LYS A 310 -10.87 9.39 -6.72
C LYS A 310 -10.82 10.20 -8.03
N ASN A 311 -11.00 11.51 -7.93
CA ASN A 311 -11.10 12.45 -9.07
C ASN A 311 -10.03 12.24 -10.14
N GLY A 312 -10.44 12.09 -11.40
CA GLY A 312 -9.58 12.07 -12.58
C GLY A 312 -8.88 10.73 -12.91
N CYS A 313 -9.07 9.66 -12.13
CA CYS A 313 -8.40 8.39 -12.38
C CYS A 313 -9.37 7.33 -12.92
N THR A 314 -9.02 6.66 -14.03
CA THR A 314 -9.87 5.70 -14.73
C THR A 314 -9.66 4.24 -14.30
N GLY A 315 -8.51 3.93 -13.68
CA GLY A 315 -8.17 2.59 -13.19
C GLY A 315 -6.67 2.29 -13.30
N GLN A 316 -6.29 1.03 -13.11
CA GLN A 316 -4.96 0.47 -13.42
C GLN A 316 -5.09 -1.00 -13.86
N GLU A 317 -4.06 -1.51 -14.54
CA GLU A 317 -3.92 -2.93 -14.82
C GLU A 317 -3.45 -3.71 -13.57
N LEU A 318 -3.67 -5.03 -13.58
CA LEU A 318 -3.24 -5.92 -12.49
C LEU A 318 -1.76 -6.32 -12.60
N ASN A 319 -1.16 -6.27 -13.79
CA ASN A 319 0.28 -6.51 -14.04
C ASN A 319 1.19 -5.36 -13.56
N GLU A 320 0.60 -4.27 -13.09
CA GLU A 320 1.31 -3.14 -12.49
C GLU A 320 1.17 -3.18 -10.95
N PRO A 321 2.14 -2.63 -10.18
CA PRO A 321 1.97 -2.47 -8.74
C PRO A 321 0.71 -1.65 -8.39
N MET A 322 0.12 -1.92 -7.23
CA MET A 322 -1.02 -1.13 -6.74
C MET A 322 -0.65 0.34 -6.52
N HIS A 323 -1.52 1.26 -6.93
CA HIS A 323 -1.34 2.67 -6.57
C HIS A 323 -1.35 2.87 -5.05
N THR A 324 -0.77 4.00 -4.60
CA THR A 324 -0.69 4.39 -3.19
C THR A 324 -2.01 4.18 -2.45
N LEU A 325 -1.98 3.31 -1.43
CA LEU A 325 -3.10 3.09 -0.52
C LEU A 325 -3.37 4.32 0.35
N THR A 326 -4.65 4.65 0.55
CA THR A 326 -5.08 5.76 1.42
C THR A 326 -5.94 5.23 2.58
N THR A 327 -6.25 6.08 3.55
CA THR A 327 -7.05 5.71 4.74
C THR A 327 -8.49 5.31 4.45
N VAL A 328 -8.96 5.57 3.24
CA VAL A 328 -10.27 5.13 2.76
C VAL A 328 -10.03 4.16 1.61
N ASN A 329 -10.74 3.04 1.63
CA ASN A 329 -10.67 2.11 0.52
C ASN A 329 -11.24 2.76 -0.76
N GLN A 330 -10.41 2.88 -1.77
CA GLN A 330 -10.72 3.49 -3.07
C GLN A 330 -10.51 2.52 -4.22
N PHE A 331 -10.07 1.29 -3.93
CA PHE A 331 -9.75 0.28 -4.93
C PHE A 331 -10.89 -0.71 -5.04
N ALA A 332 -11.35 -0.89 -6.26
CA ALA A 332 -12.35 -1.89 -6.59
C ALA A 332 -11.83 -2.78 -7.72
N GLU A 333 -12.08 -4.08 -7.58
CA GLU A 333 -11.98 -5.01 -8.69
C GLU A 333 -13.21 -4.81 -9.59
N VAL A 334 -12.95 -4.61 -10.88
CA VAL A 334 -13.95 -4.65 -11.93
C VAL A 334 -13.63 -5.83 -12.83
N ARG A 335 -14.60 -6.72 -12.99
CA ARG A 335 -14.48 -7.94 -13.78
C ARG A 335 -15.49 -7.90 -14.91
N ALA A 336 -15.04 -7.92 -16.15
CA ALA A 336 -15.91 -8.12 -17.30
C ALA A 336 -16.00 -9.61 -17.60
N LEU A 337 -17.22 -10.13 -17.66
CA LEU A 337 -17.51 -11.45 -18.20
C LEU A 337 -17.66 -11.31 -19.70
N LEU A 338 -16.78 -11.95 -20.44
CA LEU A 338 -16.78 -12.00 -21.89
C LEU A 338 -17.34 -13.34 -22.34
N THR A 339 -18.16 -13.31 -23.38
CA THR A 339 -18.71 -14.51 -24.00
C THR A 339 -18.31 -14.50 -25.47
N ARG A 340 -17.83 -15.64 -25.97
CA ARG A 340 -17.35 -15.75 -27.37
C ARG A 340 -18.49 -15.46 -28.34
N PHE A 341 -18.23 -14.56 -29.29
CA PHE A 341 -19.19 -14.19 -30.33
C PHE A 341 -19.15 -15.21 -31.48
N THR A 342 -20.26 -15.90 -31.72
CA THR A 342 -20.47 -16.73 -32.90
C THR A 342 -21.61 -16.19 -33.75
N GLU A 343 -21.44 -16.18 -35.07
CA GLU A 343 -22.48 -15.73 -36.01
C GLU A 343 -23.77 -16.54 -35.83
N GLY A 344 -24.88 -15.86 -35.55
CA GLY A 344 -26.19 -16.46 -35.26
C GLY A 344 -26.68 -16.31 -33.81
N LEU A 345 -25.84 -15.89 -32.87
CA LEU A 345 -26.27 -15.53 -31.51
C LEU A 345 -26.83 -14.09 -31.47
N ASN A 346 -28.11 -13.95 -31.09
CA ASN A 346 -28.74 -12.65 -30.85
C ASN A 346 -28.31 -12.07 -29.48
N PHE A 347 -27.19 -11.37 -29.44
CA PHE A 347 -26.82 -10.55 -28.29
C PHE A 347 -27.58 -9.22 -28.33
N LYS A 348 -28.81 -9.21 -27.81
CA LYS A 348 -29.60 -7.99 -27.60
C LYS A 348 -29.57 -7.60 -26.13
N ASN A 349 -28.42 -7.15 -25.64
CA ASN A 349 -28.30 -6.53 -24.31
C ASN A 349 -27.68 -5.13 -24.43
N GLU A 350 -27.97 -4.25 -23.47
CA GLU A 350 -27.47 -2.86 -23.45
C GLU A 350 -25.94 -2.79 -23.46
N LEU A 351 -25.26 -3.83 -23.00
CA LEU A 351 -23.79 -3.94 -23.02
C LEU A 351 -23.24 -4.11 -24.44
N PHE A 352 -23.87 -4.95 -25.26
CA PHE A 352 -23.48 -5.17 -26.65
C PHE A 352 -23.66 -3.88 -27.47
N GLU A 353 -24.78 -3.16 -27.28
CA GLU A 353 -24.99 -1.86 -27.95
C GLU A 353 -23.93 -0.82 -27.55
N LYS A 354 -23.44 -0.88 -26.30
CA LYS A 354 -22.51 0.10 -25.76
C LYS A 354 -21.04 -0.18 -26.07
N PHE A 355 -20.64 -1.45 -26.07
CA PHE A 355 -19.23 -1.85 -26.18
C PHE A 355 -18.91 -2.62 -27.47
N GLY A 356 -19.92 -3.17 -28.14
CA GLY A 356 -19.74 -3.90 -29.38
C GLY A 356 -18.96 -5.22 -29.23
N ILE A 357 -18.32 -5.62 -30.34
CA ILE A 357 -17.45 -6.80 -30.41
C ILE A 357 -16.03 -6.39 -30.05
N ILE A 358 -15.38 -7.21 -29.22
CA ILE A 358 -14.00 -7.05 -28.79
C ILE A 358 -13.19 -8.18 -29.42
N GLU A 359 -12.04 -7.85 -30.01
CA GLU A 359 -11.11 -8.84 -30.57
C GLU A 359 -9.96 -9.06 -29.59
N ILE A 360 -9.75 -10.31 -29.19
CA ILE A 360 -8.69 -10.72 -28.26
C ILE A 360 -8.00 -11.93 -28.88
N ASN A 361 -6.70 -11.82 -29.15
CA ASN A 361 -5.89 -12.90 -29.75
C ASN A 361 -6.51 -13.51 -31.04
N GLY A 362 -7.16 -12.68 -31.86
CA GLY A 362 -7.80 -13.11 -33.12
C GLY A 362 -9.19 -13.75 -32.96
N GLU A 363 -9.71 -13.86 -31.73
CA GLU A 363 -11.07 -14.31 -31.45
C GLU A 363 -12.00 -13.15 -31.08
N ARG A 364 -13.29 -13.27 -31.47
CA ARG A 364 -14.31 -12.24 -31.23
C ARG A 364 -15.11 -12.54 -29.96
N TYR A 365 -15.28 -11.54 -29.10
CA TYR A 365 -15.98 -11.62 -27.82
C TYR A 365 -16.98 -10.47 -27.65
N CYS A 366 -17.97 -10.65 -26.77
CA CYS A 366 -18.86 -9.60 -26.29
C CYS A 366 -18.91 -9.59 -24.76
N ILE A 367 -19.14 -8.42 -24.16
CA ILE A 367 -19.32 -8.31 -22.69
C ILE A 367 -20.74 -8.75 -22.31
N GLU A 368 -20.84 -9.83 -21.53
CA GLU A 368 -22.09 -10.36 -21.00
C GLU A 368 -22.50 -9.73 -19.67
N ASP A 369 -21.54 -9.53 -18.76
CA ASP A 369 -21.80 -8.97 -17.44
C ASP A 369 -20.57 -8.19 -16.93
N ILE A 370 -20.79 -7.29 -15.97
CA ILE A 370 -19.74 -6.52 -15.30
C ILE A 370 -19.88 -6.70 -13.79
N GLY A 371 -18.94 -7.42 -13.19
CA GLY A 371 -18.76 -7.56 -11.75
C GLY A 371 -18.05 -6.35 -11.13
N PHE A 372 -18.42 -6.03 -9.89
CA PHE A 372 -17.79 -4.97 -9.12
C PHE A 372 -17.71 -5.31 -7.63
N ARG A 373 -16.50 -5.32 -7.06
CA ARG A 373 -16.29 -5.42 -5.60
C ARG A 373 -15.18 -4.50 -5.10
N MET A 374 -15.30 -4.03 -3.86
CA MET A 374 -14.18 -3.35 -3.19
C MET A 374 -13.14 -4.37 -2.76
N LEU A 375 -11.86 -4.00 -2.82
CA LEU A 375 -10.77 -4.84 -2.29
C LEU A 375 -10.97 -5.06 -0.79
N GLN A 376 -10.69 -6.27 -0.33
CA GLN A 376 -10.74 -6.66 1.07
C GLN A 376 -9.46 -6.23 1.79
N PRO A 377 -9.50 -6.09 3.14
CA PRO A 377 -8.33 -5.67 3.91
C PRO A 377 -7.09 -6.52 3.65
N PHE A 378 -7.20 -7.85 3.62
CA PHE A 378 -6.05 -8.74 3.42
C PHE A 378 -5.31 -8.48 2.08
N GLU A 379 -6.04 -8.16 1.00
CA GLU A 379 -5.46 -7.82 -0.32
C GLU A 379 -4.63 -6.53 -0.22
N LEU A 380 -5.09 -5.57 0.58
CA LEU A 380 -4.41 -4.30 0.81
C LEU A 380 -3.18 -4.45 1.71
N TYR A 381 -3.25 -5.27 2.77
CA TYR A 381 -2.09 -5.57 3.61
C TYR A 381 -1.00 -6.29 2.81
N LYS A 382 -1.38 -7.24 1.95
CA LYS A 382 -0.46 -7.90 1.02
C LYS A 382 0.19 -6.92 0.05
N ALA A 383 -0.58 -6.02 -0.55
CA ALA A 383 -0.05 -4.98 -1.45
C ALA A 383 0.85 -3.96 -0.75
N GLN A 384 0.63 -3.72 0.53
CA GLN A 384 1.43 -2.83 1.36
C GLN A 384 2.74 -3.51 1.84
N GLY A 385 2.91 -4.82 1.61
CA GLY A 385 4.12 -5.57 1.98
C GLY A 385 4.11 -6.13 3.40
N PHE A 386 2.94 -6.26 4.05
CA PHE A 386 2.86 -6.92 5.35
C PHE A 386 3.04 -8.44 5.23
N PRO A 387 3.60 -9.09 6.27
CA PRO A 387 3.63 -10.54 6.39
C PRO A 387 2.23 -11.17 6.31
N HIS A 388 2.16 -12.41 5.83
CA HIS A 388 0.90 -13.14 5.64
C HIS A 388 0.21 -13.49 6.97
N ASP A 389 0.99 -13.61 8.04
CA ASP A 389 0.59 -13.87 9.41
C ASP A 389 0.29 -12.58 10.21
N TYR A 390 0.40 -11.40 9.59
CA TYR A 390 0.10 -10.15 10.25
C TYR A 390 -1.37 -10.04 10.65
N ILE A 391 -1.63 -9.79 11.94
CA ILE A 391 -2.97 -9.76 12.50
C ILE A 391 -3.53 -8.34 12.37
N PHE A 392 -4.52 -8.18 11.49
CA PHE A 392 -5.20 -6.90 11.27
C PHE A 392 -6.69 -6.93 11.62
N SER A 393 -7.29 -8.09 11.90
CA SER A 393 -8.73 -8.23 12.14
C SER A 393 -9.16 -7.93 13.58
N TYR A 394 -8.23 -7.98 14.54
CA TYR A 394 -8.43 -7.66 15.95
C TYR A 394 -7.14 -7.08 16.56
N GLY A 395 -7.24 -6.60 17.80
CA GLY A 395 -6.13 -6.11 18.61
C GLY A 395 -6.36 -6.38 20.10
N HIS A 396 -5.37 -6.13 20.95
CA HIS A 396 -5.49 -6.21 22.41
C HIS A 396 -5.31 -4.83 23.02
N ASP A 397 -6.26 -4.37 23.83
CA ASP A 397 -6.12 -3.10 24.54
C ASP A 397 -5.06 -3.16 25.66
N GLU A 398 -4.94 -2.07 26.43
CA GLU A 398 -3.96 -1.96 27.53
C GLU A 398 -4.21 -2.97 28.68
N ASN A 399 -5.45 -3.46 28.81
CA ASN A 399 -5.83 -4.46 29.79
C ASN A 399 -5.78 -5.89 29.21
N ASN A 400 -5.17 -6.04 28.03
CA ASN A 400 -5.08 -7.29 27.28
C ASN A 400 -6.45 -7.87 26.86
N GLN A 401 -7.48 -7.03 26.77
CA GLN A 401 -8.79 -7.42 26.27
C GLN A 401 -8.82 -7.35 24.75
N GLN A 402 -9.35 -8.40 24.11
CA GLN A 402 -9.46 -8.47 22.67
C GLN A 402 -10.51 -7.49 22.12
N LEU A 403 -10.08 -6.61 21.23
CA LEU A 403 -10.89 -5.65 20.50
C LEU A 403 -11.01 -6.08 19.03
N LYS A 404 -12.25 -6.32 18.57
CA LYS A 404 -12.51 -6.58 17.15
C LYS A 404 -12.42 -5.28 16.34
N LEU A 405 -11.67 -5.30 15.23
CA LEU A 405 -11.48 -4.13 14.39
C LEU A 405 -12.46 -4.14 13.21
N THR A 406 -13.13 -3.01 12.99
CA THR A 406 -14.04 -2.86 11.86
C THR A 406 -13.26 -2.85 10.53
N LYS A 407 -13.90 -3.19 9.40
CA LYS A 407 -13.24 -3.07 8.09
C LYS A 407 -12.73 -1.64 7.83
N GLN A 408 -13.45 -0.62 8.31
CA GLN A 408 -13.02 0.77 8.20
C GLN A 408 -11.75 1.06 9.00
N ASP A 409 -11.63 0.52 10.22
CA ASP A 409 -10.40 0.60 11.00
C ASP A 409 -9.25 -0.06 10.24
N GLN A 410 -9.46 -1.26 9.69
CA GLN A 410 -8.46 -2.01 8.93
C GLN A 410 -7.94 -1.23 7.72
N TYR A 411 -8.84 -0.65 6.91
CA TYR A 411 -8.47 0.20 5.76
C TYR A 411 -7.69 1.44 6.19
N ARG A 412 -8.08 2.05 7.31
CA ARG A 412 -7.40 3.23 7.83
C ARG A 412 -5.98 2.90 8.28
N MET A 413 -5.79 1.78 8.98
CA MET A 413 -4.47 1.35 9.47
C MET A 413 -3.49 1.07 8.33
N VAL A 414 -3.89 0.27 7.34
CA VAL A 414 -3.02 -0.05 6.20
C VAL A 414 -2.72 1.20 5.36
N GLY A 415 -3.68 2.08 5.14
CA GLY A 415 -3.48 3.32 4.38
C GLY A 415 -2.50 4.30 5.03
N ASN A 416 -2.51 4.37 6.37
CA ASN A 416 -1.59 5.19 7.15
C ASN A 416 -0.21 4.55 7.35
N SER A 417 -0.08 3.24 7.17
CA SER A 417 1.18 2.54 7.41
C SER A 417 2.29 2.93 6.43
N VAL A 418 3.53 2.78 6.87
CA VAL A 418 4.72 2.73 6.01
C VAL A 418 4.88 1.28 5.50
N PRO A 419 5.18 1.05 4.22
CA PRO A 419 5.49 -0.29 3.72
C PRO A 419 6.66 -0.91 4.50
N PRO A 420 6.51 -2.11 5.10
CA PRO A 420 7.56 -2.72 5.91
C PRO A 420 8.89 -2.89 5.16
N ASP A 421 8.86 -3.21 3.86
CA ASP A 421 10.07 -3.40 3.06
C ASP A 421 10.92 -2.12 2.94
N LEU A 422 10.30 -0.93 2.95
CA LEU A 422 11.02 0.35 2.91
C LEU A 422 11.75 0.60 4.23
N SER A 423 11.06 0.43 5.36
CA SER A 423 11.67 0.56 6.68
C SER A 423 12.79 -0.45 6.88
N TYR A 424 12.59 -1.70 6.43
CA TYR A 424 13.60 -2.75 6.41
C TYR A 424 14.84 -2.34 5.60
N ALA A 425 14.66 -1.90 4.35
CA ALA A 425 15.77 -1.54 3.47
C ALA A 425 16.58 -0.34 4.01
N LEU A 426 15.89 0.67 4.57
CA LEU A 426 16.53 1.85 5.15
C LEU A 426 17.39 1.50 6.36
N VAL A 427 16.87 0.67 7.28
CA VAL A 427 17.65 0.21 8.43
C VAL A 427 18.83 -0.63 7.99
N LEU A 428 18.60 -1.61 7.10
CA LEU A 428 19.65 -2.47 6.58
C LEU A 428 20.81 -1.62 6.03
N ALA A 429 20.52 -0.64 5.18
CA ALA A 429 21.54 0.22 4.58
C ALA A 429 22.37 1.01 5.61
N ASN A 430 21.76 1.45 6.72
CA ASN A 430 22.41 2.35 7.69
C ASN A 430 23.02 1.64 8.91
N PHE A 431 22.61 0.40 9.19
CA PHE A 431 23.06 -0.37 10.36
C PHE A 431 23.84 -1.64 9.99
N THR A 432 24.14 -1.90 8.71
CA THR A 432 24.90 -3.11 8.31
C THR A 432 26.28 -3.23 8.94
N HIS A 433 26.96 -2.11 9.17
CA HIS A 433 28.26 -2.08 9.86
C HIS A 433 28.21 -2.74 11.25
N GLU A 434 27.04 -2.84 11.87
CA GLU A 434 26.90 -3.49 13.18
C GLU A 434 27.09 -5.01 13.15
N GLN A 435 26.95 -5.65 11.99
CA GLN A 435 27.25 -7.08 11.85
C GLN A 435 28.73 -7.37 12.12
N GLU A 436 29.61 -6.40 11.85
CA GLU A 436 31.05 -6.53 12.08
C GLU A 436 31.37 -6.62 13.58
N TYR A 437 30.59 -5.94 14.43
CA TYR A 437 30.77 -6.02 15.89
C TYR A 437 30.32 -7.35 16.47
N SER A 438 29.34 -8.01 15.87
CA SER A 438 28.85 -9.32 16.33
C SER A 438 29.77 -10.49 15.97
N LEU A 439 30.70 -10.30 15.03
CA LEU A 439 31.71 -11.31 14.66
C LEU A 439 33.01 -11.17 15.48
N ALA A 440 33.20 -10.04 16.15
CA ALA A 440 34.37 -9.73 16.97
C ALA A 440 34.17 -10.02 18.47
N SER A 441 32.96 -10.40 18.87
CA SER A 441 32.54 -10.82 20.21
C SER A 441 32.20 -12.30 20.23
#